data_AF-A0A6J7UW44-F1
#
_entry.id   AF-A0A6J7UW44-F1
#
_cell.length_a   1.000
_cell.length_b   1.000
_cell.length_c   1.000
_cell.angle_alpha   90.00
_cell.angle_beta   90.00
_cell.angle_gamma   90.00
#
_symmetry.space_group_name_H-M   'P 1'
#
loop_
_entity.id
_entity.type
_entity.pdbx_description
1 polymer ?
#
loop_
_entity_poly.entity_id
_entity_poly.type
_entity_poly.pdbx_seq_one_letter_code
_entity_poly.pdbx_strand_id
1 'polypeptide(L)'
;MSLRLRDLLFEQGVDVSDPAVLADLANEFEVQIGAADQQRVLDEYTSGRDRGVIGSPHFFTPSADFFCPALDVSRDSLGNLQVCANEAAFDEFILACFS
;
A
#
# COMPACT_ATOMS: atom_id res chain seq x y z
N MET A 1 15.08 -1.40 -3.14
CA MET A 1 14.61 -0.20 -2.41
C MET A 1 13.38 -0.45 -1.54
N SER A 2 12.17 -0.68 -2.07
CA SER A 2 10.94 -0.77 -1.23
C SER A 2 10.96 -1.91 -0.19
N LEU A 3 11.56 -3.06 -0.52
CA LEU A 3 11.74 -4.15 0.44
C LEU A 3 12.70 -3.79 1.58
N ARG A 4 13.78 -3.05 1.29
CA ARG A 4 14.74 -2.62 2.31
C ARG A 4 14.13 -1.58 3.25
N LEU A 5 13.35 -0.63 2.73
CA LEU A 5 12.59 0.32 3.56
C LEU A 5 11.61 -0.39 4.49
N ARG A 6 10.89 -1.41 3.96
CA ARG A 6 9.96 -2.21 4.76
C ARG A 6 10.65 -3.03 5.84
N ASP A 7 11.79 -3.63 5.51
CA ASP A 7 12.62 -4.38 6.47
C ASP A 7 13.12 -3.49 7.61
N LEU A 8 13.59 -2.27 7.31
CA LEU A 8 13.97 -1.28 8.33
C LEU A 8 12.81 -0.97 9.29
N LEU A 9 11.62 -0.71 8.75
CA LEU A 9 10.44 -0.36 9.56
C LEU A 9 9.91 -1.56 10.35
N PHE A 10 9.60 -2.67 9.68
CA PHE A 10 8.82 -3.76 10.25
C PHE A 10 9.66 -4.80 10.98
N GLU A 11 10.85 -5.11 10.48
CA GLU A 11 11.68 -6.19 11.02
C GLU A 11 12.75 -5.66 11.99
N GLN A 12 13.28 -4.46 11.73
CA GLN A 12 14.34 -3.87 12.55
C GLN A 12 13.85 -2.77 13.50
N GLY A 13 12.60 -2.30 13.35
CA GLY A 13 12.03 -1.27 14.23
C GLY A 13 12.71 0.10 14.13
N VAL A 14 13.35 0.38 13.00
CA VAL A 14 14.01 1.66 12.74
C VAL A 14 12.96 2.74 12.46
N ASP A 15 13.17 3.92 13.01
CA ASP A 15 12.33 5.08 12.74
C ASP A 15 12.59 5.62 11.32
N VAL A 16 11.78 5.17 10.36
CA VAL A 16 11.85 5.63 8.97
C VAL A 16 11.24 7.02 8.75
N SER A 17 10.76 7.69 9.81
CA SER A 17 10.40 9.10 9.75
C SER A 17 11.61 10.02 9.94
N ASP A 18 12.74 9.49 10.42
CA ASP A 18 14.02 10.21 10.50
C ASP A 18 14.58 10.48 9.09
N PRO A 19 14.77 11.75 8.69
CA PRO A 19 15.34 12.09 7.40
C PRO A 19 16.74 11.50 7.15
N ALA A 20 17.54 11.28 8.20
CA ALA A 20 18.88 10.69 8.05
C ALA A 20 18.79 9.22 7.59
N VAL A 21 17.86 8.45 8.15
CA VAL A 21 17.62 7.05 7.74
C VAL A 21 17.20 6.98 6.28
N LEU A 22 16.29 7.86 5.85
CA LEU A 22 15.85 7.91 4.45
C LEU A 22 16.95 8.38 3.50
N ALA A 23 17.80 9.32 3.93
CA ALA A 23 18.94 9.81 3.13
C ALA A 23 19.99 8.71 2.92
N ASP A 24 20.33 7.96 3.97
CA ASP A 24 21.27 6.83 3.88
C ASP A 24 20.74 5.74 2.94
N LEU A 25 19.44 5.43 3.04
CA LEU A 25 18.80 4.47 2.15
C LEU A 25 18.74 4.96 0.70
N ALA A 26 18.46 6.26 0.48
CA ALA A 26 18.49 6.84 -0.85
C ALA A 26 19.89 6.75 -1.47
N ASN A 27 20.94 7.01 -0.69
CA ASN A 27 22.33 6.87 -1.12
C ASN A 27 22.69 5.41 -1.45
N GLU A 28 22.27 4.44 -0.62
CA GLU A 28 22.50 2.99 -0.85
C GLU A 28 21.97 2.53 -2.22
N PHE A 29 20.82 3.07 -2.62
CA PHE A 29 20.14 2.73 -3.89
C PHE A 29 20.33 3.77 -5.00
N GLU A 30 21.24 4.75 -4.81
CA GLU A 30 21.52 5.82 -5.76
C GLU A 30 20.28 6.63 -6.21
N VAL A 31 19.29 6.76 -5.32
CA VAL A 31 18.04 7.46 -5.60
C VAL A 31 18.22 8.97 -5.44
N GLN A 32 17.94 9.69 -6.52
CA GLN A 32 17.94 11.16 -6.53
C GLN A 32 16.53 11.67 -6.26
N ILE A 33 16.37 12.49 -5.21
CA ILE A 33 15.09 13.13 -4.89
C ILE A 33 15.05 14.50 -5.58
N GLY A 34 14.09 14.65 -6.50
CA GLY A 34 13.82 15.89 -7.21
C GLY A 34 12.80 16.78 -6.49
N ALA A 35 12.83 18.08 -6.82
CA ALA A 35 11.91 19.07 -6.25
C ALA A 35 10.42 18.76 -6.49
N ALA A 36 10.09 17.94 -7.50
CA ALA A 36 8.72 17.54 -7.82
C ALA A 36 8.23 16.33 -7.04
N ASP A 37 9.10 15.54 -6.41
CA ASP A 37 8.72 14.23 -5.85
C ASP A 37 7.75 14.36 -4.67
N GLN A 38 7.92 15.39 -3.84
CA GLN A 38 6.98 15.67 -2.77
C GLN A 38 5.58 15.96 -3.31
N GLN A 39 5.47 16.75 -4.38
CA GLN A 39 4.18 17.07 -4.98
C GLN A 39 3.53 15.82 -5.61
N ARG A 40 4.31 14.96 -6.28
CA ARG A 40 3.82 13.70 -6.85
C ARG A 40 3.18 12.80 -5.80
N VAL A 41 3.79 12.67 -4.61
CA VAL A 41 3.23 11.89 -3.50
C VAL A 41 1.87 12.46 -3.04
N LEU A 42 1.76 13.79 -2.94
CA LEU A 42 0.50 14.44 -2.55
C LEU A 42 -0.59 14.30 -3.63
N ASP A 43 -0.20 14.35 -4.90
CA ASP A 43 -1.11 14.16 -6.03
C ASP A 43 -1.63 12.72 -6.08
N GLU A 44 -0.76 11.72 -5.86
CA GLU A 44 -1.16 10.31 -5.76
C GLU A 44 -2.09 10.05 -4.56
N TYR A 45 -1.79 10.66 -3.40
CA TYR A 45 -2.66 10.59 -2.24
C TYR A 45 -4.05 11.17 -2.53
N THR A 46 -4.11 12.34 -3.16
CA THR A 46 -5.37 13.00 -3.54
C THR A 46 -6.13 12.15 -4.55
N SER A 47 -5.44 11.65 -5.60
CA SER A 47 -6.02 10.75 -6.60
C SER A 47 -6.61 9.49 -5.97
N GLY A 48 -5.90 8.88 -5.01
CA GLY A 48 -6.39 7.72 -4.27
C GLY A 48 -7.69 8.02 -3.51
N ARG A 49 -7.75 9.16 -2.81
CA ARG A 49 -8.96 9.60 -2.11
C ARG A 49 -10.12 9.82 -3.06
N ASP A 50 -9.88 10.50 -4.18
CA ASP A 50 -10.90 10.78 -5.20
C ASP A 50 -11.44 9.50 -5.84
N ARG A 51 -10.62 8.45 -5.90
CA ARG A 51 -10.98 7.10 -6.38
C ARG A 51 -11.62 6.22 -5.32
N GLY A 52 -11.81 6.73 -4.09
CA GLY A 52 -12.44 5.97 -3.01
C GLY A 52 -11.53 4.95 -2.32
N VAL A 53 -10.20 5.12 -2.38
CA VAL A 53 -9.28 4.24 -1.64
C VAL A 53 -9.51 4.38 -0.15
N ILE A 54 -9.84 3.26 0.51
CA ILE A 54 -10.13 3.19 1.95
C ILE A 54 -9.00 2.56 2.79
N GLY A 55 -8.01 1.94 2.13
CA GLY A 55 -6.91 1.24 2.78
C GLY A 55 -5.96 0.60 1.78
N SER A 56 -5.06 -0.24 2.26
CA SER A 56 -4.11 -0.98 1.40
C SER A 56 -4.03 -2.49 1.77
N PRO A 57 -3.74 -3.35 0.79
CA PRO A 57 -3.66 -3.03 -0.65
C PRO A 57 -5.05 -2.80 -1.27
N HIS A 58 -5.12 -1.82 -2.17
CA HIS A 58 -6.29 -1.55 -3.03
C HIS A 58 -5.82 -1.62 -4.48
N PHE A 59 -6.34 -2.58 -5.22
CA PHE A 59 -5.96 -2.84 -6.60
C PHE A 59 -6.99 -2.24 -7.55
N PHE A 60 -6.52 -1.80 -8.71
CA PHE A 60 -7.36 -1.32 -9.79
C PHE A 60 -7.07 -2.14 -11.04
N THR A 61 -8.12 -2.65 -11.67
CA THR A 61 -8.07 -3.35 -12.96
C THR A 61 -8.82 -2.52 -14.01
N PRO A 62 -8.78 -2.90 -15.30
CA PRO A 62 -9.58 -2.22 -16.32
C PRO A 62 -11.09 -2.28 -16.06
N SER A 63 -11.56 -3.31 -15.35
CA SER A 63 -12.98 -3.62 -15.16
C SER A 63 -13.53 -3.28 -13.78
N ALA A 64 -12.68 -3.17 -12.75
CA ALA A 64 -13.12 -2.94 -11.37
C ALA A 64 -11.96 -2.46 -10.45
N ASP A 65 -12.28 -2.27 -9.17
CA ASP A 65 -11.33 -2.06 -8.09
C ASP A 65 -11.59 -3.03 -6.92
N PHE A 66 -10.53 -3.37 -6.19
CA PHE A 66 -10.54 -4.45 -5.20
C PHE A 66 -9.72 -4.05 -3.96
N PHE A 67 -10.38 -3.91 -2.82
CA PHE A 67 -9.72 -3.71 -1.52
C PHE A 67 -9.46 -5.07 -0.86
N CYS A 68 -8.20 -5.39 -0.59
CA CYS A 68 -7.78 -6.66 0.05
C CYS A 68 -8.47 -7.91 -0.53
N PRO A 69 -8.42 -8.19 -1.85
CA PRO A 69 -9.29 -9.19 -2.50
C PRO A 69 -9.18 -10.62 -1.96
N ALA A 70 -8.07 -10.98 -1.30
CA ALA A 70 -7.91 -12.30 -0.68
C ALA A 70 -8.49 -12.40 0.74
N LEU A 71 -8.97 -11.29 1.31
CA LEU A 71 -9.38 -11.19 2.70
C LEU A 71 -10.76 -10.55 2.82
N ASP A 72 -11.58 -11.10 3.70
CA ASP A 72 -12.71 -10.38 4.28
C ASP A 72 -12.25 -9.73 5.59
N VAL A 73 -12.20 -8.40 5.60
CA VAL A 73 -11.73 -7.60 6.73
C VAL A 73 -12.92 -6.80 7.27
N SER A 74 -13.38 -7.16 8.46
CA SER A 74 -14.53 -6.54 9.09
C SER A 74 -14.32 -6.33 10.59
N ARG A 75 -15.26 -5.67 11.26
CA ARG A 75 -15.32 -5.61 12.71
C ARG A 75 -16.55 -6.33 13.22
N ASP A 76 -16.38 -7.07 14.30
CA ASP A 76 -17.48 -7.77 14.95
C ASP A 76 -18.38 -6.84 15.77
N SER A 77 -19.42 -7.40 16.38
CA SER A 77 -20.38 -6.65 17.21
C SER A 77 -19.77 -6.04 18.47
N LEU A 78 -18.57 -6.47 18.88
CA LEU A 78 -17.80 -5.93 19.99
C LEU A 78 -16.70 -4.95 19.51
N GLY A 79 -16.56 -4.76 18.20
CA GLY A 79 -15.57 -3.89 17.57
C GLY A 79 -14.21 -4.53 17.32
N ASN A 80 -14.04 -5.83 17.59
CA ASN A 80 -12.78 -6.53 17.31
C ASN A 80 -12.58 -6.70 15.81
N LEU A 81 -11.32 -6.61 15.36
CA LEU A 81 -10.97 -6.86 13.97
C LEU A 81 -11.12 -8.35 13.66
N GLN A 82 -11.89 -8.68 12.64
CA GLN A 82 -11.97 -10.02 12.05
C GLN A 82 -11.35 -9.99 10.66
N VAL A 83 -10.49 -10.98 10.39
CA VAL A 83 -9.83 -11.17 9.10
C VAL A 83 -9.97 -12.63 8.72
N CYS A 84 -10.71 -12.88 7.64
CA CYS A 84 -10.94 -14.21 7.09
C CYS A 84 -10.40 -14.28 5.66
N ALA A 85 -10.06 -15.47 5.18
CA ALA A 85 -9.77 -15.66 3.76
C ALA A 85 -11.06 -15.50 2.93
N ASN A 86 -10.95 -14.89 1.76
CA ASN A 86 -12.04 -14.75 0.79
C ASN A 86 -11.58 -15.25 -0.58
N GLU A 87 -11.69 -16.56 -0.81
CA GLU A 87 -11.26 -17.21 -2.05
C GLU A 87 -12.08 -16.73 -3.26
N ALA A 88 -13.39 -16.52 -3.09
CA ALA A 88 -14.26 -16.08 -4.17
C ALA A 88 -13.90 -14.68 -4.67
N ALA A 89 -13.68 -13.72 -3.77
CA ALA A 89 -13.25 -12.37 -4.13
C ALA A 89 -11.84 -12.37 -4.76
N PHE A 90 -10.97 -13.31 -4.36
CA PHE A 90 -9.67 -13.47 -4.96
C PHE A 90 -9.76 -13.97 -6.41
N ASP A 91 -10.60 -14.97 -6.67
CA ASP A 91 -10.83 -15.48 -8.03
C ASP A 91 -11.40 -14.40 -8.95
N GLU A 92 -12.36 -13.60 -8.46
CA GLU A 92 -12.90 -12.44 -9.20
C GLU A 92 -11.81 -11.43 -9.54
N PHE A 93 -10.96 -11.11 -8.56
CA PHE A 93 -9.82 -10.21 -8.76
C PHE A 93 -8.85 -10.73 -9.82
N ILE A 94 -8.48 -12.01 -9.75
CA ILE A 94 -7.55 -12.62 -10.72
C ILE A 94 -8.15 -12.57 -12.13
N LEU A 95 -9.43 -12.88 -12.31
CA LEU A 95 -10.10 -12.75 -13.61
C LEU A 95 -10.08 -11.31 -14.12
N ALA A 96 -10.35 -10.34 -13.25
CA ALA A 96 -10.34 -8.92 -13.60
C ALA A 96 -8.93 -8.40 -13.96
N CYS A 97 -7.86 -8.98 -13.43
CA CYS A 97 -6.48 -8.61 -13.79
C CYS A 97 -6.10 -8.97 -15.23
N PHE A 98 -6.72 -10.00 -15.81
CA PHE A 98 -6.37 -10.53 -17.14
C PHE A 98 -7.48 -10.39 -18.17
N SER A 99 -8.53 -9.62 -17.85
CA SER A 99 -9.64 -9.27 -18.75
C SER A 99 -9.31 -8.08 -19.65
#